data_AF-A0A7W0TNR6-F1
#
_entry.id   AF-A0A7W0TNR6-F1
#
_cell.length_a   1.000
_cell.length_b   1.000
_cell.length_c   1.000
_cell.angle_alpha   90.00
_cell.angle_beta   90.00
_cell.angle_gamma   90.00
#
_symmetry.space_group_name_H-M   'P 1'
#
loop_
_entity.id
_entity.type
_entity.pdbx_description
1 polymer ?
#
loop_
_entity_poly.entity_id
_entity_poly.type
_entity_poly.pdbx_seq_one_letter_code
_entity_poly.pdbx_strand_id
1 'polypeptide(L)'
;MPSSTDLDSQPGTSPGSADEALTVLRKLTGNPGADFREGQDVAIAALVEGQQRALVVQRTGWGKSAVYFVATALLRARGDGPTLLVSPLLALM
;
A
#
# COMPACT_ATOMS: atom_id res chain seq x y z
N MET A 1 21.17 -8.68 36.38
CA MET A 1 20.26 -9.67 35.76
C MET A 1 19.32 -8.90 34.82
N PRO A 2 19.49 -8.96 33.48
CA PRO A 2 18.53 -8.40 32.54
C PRO A 2 17.67 -9.51 31.93
N SER A 3 16.35 -9.42 32.09
CA SER A 3 15.31 -10.18 31.37
C SER A 3 13.97 -9.77 31.97
N SER A 4 12.87 -9.55 31.28
CA SER A 4 12.50 -9.57 29.86
C SER A 4 11.26 -8.69 29.77
N THR A 5 11.02 -8.01 28.65
CA THR A 5 9.73 -7.92 27.94
C THR A 5 9.97 -7.01 26.74
N ASP A 6 10.63 -7.56 25.74
CA ASP A 6 10.45 -7.13 24.35
C ASP A 6 9.06 -7.60 23.93
N LEU A 7 8.05 -6.75 24.14
CA LEU A 7 6.75 -6.90 23.48
C LEU A 7 6.50 -5.58 22.73
N ASP A 8 6.18 -5.73 21.44
CA ASP A 8 5.57 -4.73 20.55
C ASP A 8 6.44 -3.81 19.69
N SER A 9 7.61 -4.29 19.24
CA SER A 9 8.18 -3.77 17.98
C SER A 9 7.41 -4.33 16.78
N GLN A 10 6.27 -3.70 16.45
CA GLN A 10 5.57 -3.91 15.19
C GLN A 10 6.52 -3.53 14.03
N PRO A 11 6.79 -4.43 13.07
CA PRO A 11 7.64 -4.11 11.93
C PRO A 11 6.87 -3.26 10.91
N GLY A 12 7.29 -2.00 10.74
CA GLY A 12 7.25 -1.33 9.43
C GLY A 12 5.96 -0.61 9.01
N THR A 13 5.32 0.14 9.90
CA THR A 13 4.45 1.23 9.44
C THR A 13 4.76 2.46 10.27
N SER A 14 5.61 3.33 9.73
CA SER A 14 5.74 4.67 10.28
C SER A 14 4.37 5.36 10.09
N PRO A 15 3.75 5.95 11.12
CA PRO A 15 2.40 6.53 11.02
C PRO A 15 2.27 7.57 9.90
N GLY A 16 3.38 8.20 9.50
CA GLY A 16 3.43 9.12 8.36
C GLY A 16 3.13 8.48 6.99
N SER A 17 3.43 7.20 6.76
CA SER A 17 3.16 6.58 5.44
C SER A 17 1.70 6.16 5.28
N ALA A 18 1.02 5.77 6.37
CA ALA A 18 -0.39 5.39 6.32
C ALA A 18 -1.26 6.61 5.97
N ASP A 19 -1.00 7.75 6.60
CA ASP A 19 -1.69 9.01 6.31
C ASP A 19 -1.37 9.55 4.90
N GLU A 20 -0.11 9.42 4.46
CA GLU A 20 0.30 9.76 3.10
C GLU A 20 -0.42 8.88 2.07
N ALA A 21 -0.45 7.57 2.30
CA ALA A 21 -1.13 6.59 1.46
C ALA A 21 -2.63 6.86 1.38
N LEU A 22 -3.27 7.18 2.51
CA LEU A 22 -4.69 7.51 2.57
C LEU A 22 -5.00 8.82 1.82
N THR A 23 -4.10 9.81 1.93
CA THR A 23 -4.20 11.05 1.16
C THR A 23 -4.12 10.78 -0.35
N VAL A 24 -3.19 9.93 -0.78
CA VAL A 24 -3.07 9.50 -2.17
C VAL A 24 -4.33 8.76 -2.62
N LEU A 25 -4.86 7.83 -1.81
CA LEU A 25 -6.10 7.11 -2.13
C LEU A 25 -7.27 8.06 -2.38
N ARG A 26 -7.46 9.03 -1.48
CA ARG A 26 -8.55 10.03 -1.59
C ARG A 26 -8.40 10.90 -2.82
N LYS A 27 -7.16 11.31 -3.15
CA LYS A 27 -6.87 12.05 -4.39
C LYS A 27 -7.16 11.23 -5.65
N LEU A 28 -6.70 9.97 -5.70
CA LEU A 28 -6.89 9.08 -6.85
C LEU A 28 -8.37 8.73 -7.08
N THR A 29 -9.15 8.61 -6.01
CA THR A 29 -10.59 8.27 -6.09
C THR A 29 -11.49 9.50 -6.21
N GLY A 30 -10.96 10.71 -6.01
CA GLY A 30 -11.78 11.93 -5.92
C GLY A 30 -12.75 11.93 -4.74
N ASN A 31 -12.56 11.05 -3.75
CA ASN A 31 -13.45 10.87 -2.61
C ASN A 31 -12.71 11.16 -1.29
N PRO A 32 -13.00 12.30 -0.62
CA PRO A 32 -12.39 12.65 0.67
C PRO A 32 -12.69 11.68 1.81
N GLY A 33 -13.82 10.95 1.72
CA GLY A 33 -14.22 9.93 2.69
C GLY A 33 -13.74 8.52 2.32
N ALA A 34 -12.90 8.37 1.30
CA ALA A 34 -12.31 7.08 0.99
C ALA A 34 -11.41 6.61 2.14
N ASP A 35 -11.51 5.32 2.41
CA ASP A 35 -10.71 4.62 3.41
C ASP A 35 -10.25 3.27 2.85
N PHE A 36 -9.19 2.73 3.45
CA PHE A 36 -8.67 1.43 3.06
C PHE A 36 -9.62 0.30 3.46
N ARG A 37 -9.73 -0.69 2.58
CA ARG A 37 -10.31 -1.98 2.95
C ARG A 37 -9.26 -2.80 3.70
N GLU A 38 -9.73 -3.70 4.56
CA GLU A 38 -8.89 -4.57 5.38
C GLU A 38 -7.73 -5.20 4.58
N GLY A 39 -6.49 -4.90 4.99
CA GLY A 39 -5.26 -5.43 4.41
C GLY A 39 -4.70 -4.67 3.20
N GLN A 40 -5.38 -3.63 2.69
CA GLN A 40 -4.81 -2.77 1.64
C GLN A 40 -3.62 -1.97 2.16
N ASP A 41 -3.77 -1.39 3.34
CA ASP A 41 -2.74 -0.66 4.08
C ASP A 41 -1.50 -1.53 4.30
N VAL A 42 -1.67 -2.76 4.80
CA VAL A 42 -0.58 -3.72 5.02
C VAL A 42 0.15 -4.05 3.72
N ALA A 43 -0.60 -4.30 2.63
CA ALA A 43 -0.01 -4.58 1.33
C ALA A 43 0.76 -3.38 0.76
N ILE A 44 0.24 -2.16 0.93
CA ILE A 44 0.93 -0.93 0.51
C ILE A 44 2.20 -0.72 1.34
N ALA A 45 2.13 -0.85 2.67
CA ALA A 45 3.27 -0.68 3.56
C ALA A 45 4.40 -1.68 3.24
N ALA A 46 4.06 -2.95 2.98
CA ALA A 46 5.03 -3.97 2.59
C ALA A 46 5.78 -3.60 1.30
N LEU A 47 5.08 -3.02 0.31
CA LEU A 47 5.69 -2.59 -0.96
C LEU A 47 6.51 -1.29 -0.81
N VAL A 48 6.02 -0.33 -0.03
CA VAL A 48 6.54 1.04 0.00
C VAL A 48 7.58 1.27 1.10
N GLU A 49 7.29 0.85 2.33
CA GLU A 49 8.26 0.92 3.43
C GLU A 49 9.18 -0.29 3.44
N GLY A 50 8.59 -1.48 3.29
CA GLY A 50 9.34 -2.73 3.33
C GLY A 50 10.22 -2.96 2.10
N GLN A 51 9.87 -2.35 0.96
CA GLN A 51 10.44 -2.69 -0.36
C GLN A 51 10.43 -4.20 -0.63
N GLN A 52 9.37 -4.88 -0.17
CA GLN A 52 9.21 -6.33 -0.25
C GLN A 52 8.31 -6.73 -1.40
N ARG A 53 8.32 -8.03 -1.73
CA ARG A 53 7.36 -8.61 -2.68
C ARG A 53 6.08 -8.96 -1.92
N ALA A 54 4.92 -8.60 -2.46
CA ALA A 54 3.61 -8.94 -1.90
C ALA A 54 2.80 -9.85 -2.84
N LEU A 55 2.13 -10.86 -2.26
CA LEU A 55 1.13 -11.68 -2.95
C LEU A 55 -0.25 -11.38 -2.36
N VAL A 56 -1.11 -10.73 -3.14
CA VAL A 56 -2.46 -10.34 -2.69
C VAL A 56 -3.50 -11.23 -3.37
N VAL A 57 -4.09 -12.15 -2.60
CA VAL A 57 -5.17 -13.03 -3.07
C VAL A 57 -6.48 -12.56 -2.47
N GLN A 58 -7.33 -11.97 -3.30
CA GLN A 58 -8.60 -11.36 -2.88
C GLN A 58 -9.67 -11.48 -3.96
N ARG A 59 -10.95 -11.52 -3.52
CA ARG A 59 -12.11 -11.60 -4.43
C ARG A 59 -12.15 -10.45 -5.44
N THR A 60 -12.90 -10.63 -6.52
CA THR A 60 -13.19 -9.54 -7.48
C THR A 60 -13.95 -8.41 -6.76
N GLY A 61 -13.70 -7.16 -7.18
CA GLY A 61 -14.27 -5.97 -6.53
C GLY A 61 -13.63 -5.56 -5.19
N TRP A 62 -12.71 -6.35 -4.61
CA TRP A 62 -12.02 -5.99 -3.36
C TRP A 62 -11.18 -4.70 -3.48
N GLY A 63 -10.82 -4.27 -4.69
CA GLY A 63 -10.04 -3.03 -4.89
C GLY A 63 -8.54 -3.27 -4.89
N LYS A 64 -8.09 -4.37 -5.50
CA LYS A 64 -6.66 -4.68 -5.69
C LYS A 64 -5.92 -3.55 -6.42
N SER A 65 -6.62 -2.82 -7.29
CA SER A 65 -6.08 -1.68 -8.02
C SER A 65 -5.64 -0.52 -7.13
N ALA A 66 -6.33 -0.28 -6.02
CA ALA A 66 -5.93 0.74 -5.07
C ALA A 66 -4.51 0.47 -4.53
N VAL A 67 -4.16 -0.79 -4.27
CA VAL A 67 -2.84 -1.18 -3.75
C VAL A 67 -1.73 -0.75 -4.71
N TYR A 68 -1.78 -1.19 -5.96
CA TYR A 68 -0.69 -0.89 -6.89
C TYR A 68 -0.67 0.59 -7.31
N PHE A 69 -1.81 1.28 -7.43
CA PHE A 69 -1.81 2.71 -7.78
C PHE A 69 -1.31 3.59 -6.65
N VAL A 70 -1.71 3.33 -5.40
CA VAL A 70 -1.20 4.07 -4.25
C VAL A 70 0.29 3.80 -4.06
N ALA A 71 0.72 2.54 -4.09
CA ALA A 71 2.13 2.20 -3.99
C ALA A 71 2.98 2.86 -5.09
N THR A 72 2.51 2.82 -6.35
CA THR A 72 3.18 3.48 -7.48
C THR A 72 3.35 4.98 -7.24
N ALA A 73 2.30 5.66 -6.77
CA ALA A 73 2.35 7.10 -6.53
C ALA A 73 3.35 7.47 -5.42
N LEU A 74 3.39 6.68 -4.34
CA LEU A 74 4.31 6.90 -3.21
C LEU A 74 5.77 6.62 -3.61
N LEU A 75 6.04 5.48 -4.24
CA LEU A 75 7.38 5.12 -4.73
C LEU A 75 7.89 6.16 -5.73
N ARG A 76 7.03 6.62 -6.65
CA ARG A 76 7.38 7.68 -7.59
C ARG A 76 7.70 9.00 -6.89
N ALA A 77 6.91 9.40 -5.89
CA ALA A 77 7.17 10.61 -5.11
C ALA A 77 8.51 10.56 -4.36
N ARG A 78 8.97 9.35 -4.01
CA ARG A 78 10.26 9.08 -3.36
C ARG A 78 11.44 8.98 -4.33
N GLY A 79 11.19 8.96 -5.63
CA GLY A 79 12.24 8.86 -6.65
C GLY A 79 12.58 7.43 -7.09
N ASP A 80 11.79 6.43 -6.70
CA ASP A 80 12.05 5.00 -6.97
C ASP A 80 11.71 4.56 -8.41
N GLY A 81 11.43 5.52 -9.31
CA GLY A 81 11.21 5.28 -10.72
C GLY A 81 9.79 4.86 -11.11
N PRO A 82 9.60 4.34 -12.34
CA PRO A 82 8.28 3.96 -12.86
C PRO A 82 7.84 2.56 -12.40
N THR A 83 6.53 2.34 -12.31
CA THR A 83 5.92 1.02 -12.09
C THR A 83 5.37 0.46 -13.40
N LEU A 84 5.63 -0.83 -13.67
CA LEU A 84 5.05 -1.55 -14.80
C LEU A 84 3.85 -2.39 -14.34
N LEU A 85 2.67 -2.09 -14.86
CA LEU A 85 1.46 -2.89 -14.65
C LEU A 85 1.27 -3.84 -15.83
N VAL A 86 1.24 -5.14 -15.57
CA VAL A 86 1.04 -6.17 -16.59
C VAL A 86 -0.34 -6.81 -16.37
N SER A 87 -1.22 -6.68 -17.35
CA SER A 87 -2.53 -7.34 -17.36
C SER A 87 -2.77 -7.96 -18.73
N PRO A 88 -3.28 -9.20 -18.81
CA PRO A 88 -3.75 -9.77 -20.07
C PRO A 88 -5.06 -9.15 -20.55
N LEU A 89 -5.75 -8.35 -19.71
CA LEU A 89 -7.06 -7.77 -20.01
C LEU A 89 -6.92 -6.37 -20.59
N LEU A 90 -6.68 -6.27 -21.90
CA LEU A 90 -6.47 -4.98 -22.59
C LEU A 90 -7.67 -4.02 -22.50
N ALA A 91 -8.90 -4.54 -22.47
CA ALA A 91 -10.11 -3.72 -22.40
C ALA A 91 -10.38 -3.08 -21.02
N LEU A 92 -9.58 -3.41 -20.01
CA LEU A 92 -9.71 -2.92 -18.62
C LEU A 92 -8.53 -2.04 -18.19
N MET A 93 -7.57 -1.80 -19.08
CA MET A 93 -6.46 -0.87 -18.90
C MET A 93 -6.91 0.55 -19.24
#